data_AF-A0A6M2C8X4-F1
#
_entry.id   AF-A0A6M2C8X4-F1
#
_cell.length_a   1.000
_cell.length_b   1.000
_cell.length_c   1.000
_cell.angle_alpha   90.00
_cell.angle_beta   90.00
_cell.angle_gamma   90.00
#
_symmetry.space_group_name_H-M   'P 1'
#
loop_
_entity.id
_entity.type
_entity.pdbx_description
1 polymer ?
#
loop_
_entity_poly.entity_id
_entity_poly.type
_entity_poly.pdbx_seq_one_letter_code
_entity_poly.pdbx_strand_id
1 'polypeptide(L)'
;MKKLILLLFVITFSFSSCEKDDICDPKTVTTSRLVITFYDVTNSSVKKNVTDLKIIGEGMTDGVSFSGATLINGSTVSIPLKTNADTTTFRFILNAENTNPALINEDVLKFNYVRENLFVSRACGFKTEYTLDSQTPYVHTDAAVSDQKWIQFIAVKNSIIANENETHLEIFF
;
A
#
# COMPACT_ATOMS: atom_id res chain seq x y z
N MET A 1 56.44 -32.75 -15.52
CA MET A 1 55.09 -32.52 -16.08
C MET A 1 53.98 -32.75 -15.04
N LYS A 2 53.92 -33.89 -14.33
CA LYS A 2 52.89 -34.16 -13.31
C LYS A 2 52.80 -33.12 -12.16
N LYS A 3 53.93 -32.58 -11.70
CA LYS A 3 53.97 -31.55 -10.63
C LYS A 3 53.41 -30.18 -11.07
N LEU A 4 53.45 -29.88 -12.37
CA LEU A 4 52.93 -28.61 -12.90
C LEU A 4 51.40 -28.65 -13.00
N ILE A 5 50.85 -29.82 -13.35
CA ILE A 5 49.39 -30.06 -13.46
C ILE A 5 48.73 -29.96 -12.07
N LEU A 6 49.38 -30.48 -11.03
CA LEU A 6 48.88 -30.41 -9.66
C LEU A 6 48.81 -28.96 -9.15
N LEU A 7 49.83 -28.14 -9.46
CA LEU A 7 49.88 -26.73 -9.08
C LEU A 7 48.76 -25.93 -9.76
N LEU A 8 48.48 -26.21 -11.04
CA LEU A 8 47.41 -25.55 -11.79
C LEU A 8 46.02 -25.85 -11.19
N PHE A 9 45.80 -27.09 -10.73
CA PHE A 9 44.53 -27.50 -10.13
C PHE A 9 44.23 -26.82 -8.79
N VAL A 10 45.27 -26.58 -7.98
CA VAL A 10 45.16 -25.86 -6.70
C VAL A 10 44.85 -24.38 -6.93
N ILE A 11 45.46 -23.76 -7.95
CA ILE A 11 45.23 -22.35 -8.28
C ILE A 11 43.80 -22.13 -8.79
N THR A 12 43.26 -23.02 -9.63
CA THR A 12 41.89 -22.87 -10.16
C THR A 12 40.81 -23.01 -9.08
N PHE A 13 41.03 -23.79 -8.03
CA PHE A 13 40.11 -23.89 -6.89
C PHE A 13 40.23 -22.72 -5.90
N SER A 14 41.34 -21.97 -5.94
CA SER A 14 41.55 -20.82 -5.05
C SER A 14 40.80 -19.57 -5.52
N PHE A 15 40.31 -19.55 -6.77
CA PHE A 15 39.55 -18.44 -7.36
C PHE A 15 38.03 -18.70 -7.45
N SER A 16 37.50 -19.73 -6.79
CA SER A 16 36.03 -19.83 -6.61
C SER A 16 35.59 -18.82 -5.55
N SER A 17 35.64 -17.52 -5.88
CA SER A 17 34.81 -16.55 -5.19
C SER A 17 33.37 -16.95 -5.47
N CYS A 18 32.73 -17.58 -4.49
CA CYS A 18 31.27 -17.58 -4.44
C CYS A 18 30.84 -16.13 -4.36
N GLU A 19 30.47 -15.55 -5.51
CA GLU A 19 29.68 -14.34 -5.51
C GLU A 19 28.41 -14.68 -4.75
N LYS A 20 28.21 -14.03 -3.60
CA LYS A 20 26.97 -14.21 -2.87
C LYS A 20 25.89 -13.62 -3.74
N ASP A 21 24.97 -14.47 -4.17
CA ASP A 21 23.82 -14.08 -4.99
C ASP A 21 22.98 -13.12 -4.15
N ASP A 22 23.26 -11.82 -4.30
CA ASP A 22 22.66 -10.73 -3.54
C ASP A 22 21.25 -10.50 -4.12
N ILE A 23 20.38 -11.49 -3.91
CA ILE A 23 18.95 -11.44 -4.24
C ILE A 23 18.17 -10.94 -3.03
N CYS A 24 17.22 -10.03 -3.25
CA CYS A 24 16.33 -9.58 -2.19
C CYS A 24 15.31 -10.69 -1.88
N ASP A 25 15.08 -10.98 -0.59
CA ASP A 25 14.00 -11.89 -0.19
C ASP A 25 12.66 -11.27 -0.65
N PRO A 26 11.83 -11.98 -1.45
CA PRO A 26 10.54 -11.47 -1.92
C PRO A 26 9.56 -11.12 -0.79
N LYS A 27 9.80 -11.57 0.44
CA LYS A 27 9.04 -11.18 1.64
C LYS A 27 9.46 -9.83 2.21
N THR A 28 10.56 -9.26 1.75
CA THR A 28 11.05 -7.95 2.20
C THR A 28 10.14 -6.86 1.64
N VAL A 29 9.40 -6.19 2.51
CA VAL A 29 8.58 -5.03 2.12
C VAL A 29 9.52 -3.87 1.79
N THR A 30 9.62 -3.53 0.51
CA THR A 30 10.43 -2.40 0.02
C THR A 30 9.61 -1.12 -0.16
N THR A 31 8.27 -1.17 -0.08
CA THR A 31 7.43 0.03 -0.04
C THR A 31 6.17 -0.29 0.74
N SER A 32 5.99 0.37 1.88
CA SER A 32 4.83 0.15 2.73
C SER A 32 3.56 0.65 2.07
N ARG A 33 2.47 -0.11 2.17
CA ARG A 33 1.14 0.31 1.74
C ARG A 33 0.32 0.76 2.95
N LEU A 34 -0.53 1.75 2.74
CA LEU A 34 -1.49 2.21 3.73
C LEU A 34 -2.58 1.15 3.90
N VAL A 35 -2.64 0.53 5.08
CA VAL A 35 -3.67 -0.47 5.43
C VAL A 35 -4.88 0.21 6.06
N ILE A 36 -6.03 0.00 5.45
CA ILE A 36 -7.32 0.55 5.84
C ILE A 36 -8.24 -0.60 6.24
N THR A 37 -8.90 -0.49 7.38
CA THR A 37 -9.93 -1.43 7.81
C THR A 37 -11.29 -0.73 7.93
N PHE A 38 -12.33 -1.37 7.43
CA PHE A 38 -13.69 -0.86 7.37
C PHE A 38 -14.55 -1.41 8.52
N TYR A 39 -15.35 -0.55 9.12
CA TYR A 39 -16.17 -0.82 10.29
C TYR A 39 -17.59 -0.30 10.10
N ASP A 40 -18.53 -0.88 10.85
CA ASP A 40 -19.91 -0.41 10.89
C ASP A 40 -19.99 0.91 11.67
N VAL A 41 -20.58 1.94 11.05
CA VAL A 41 -20.76 3.25 11.70
C VAL A 41 -21.68 3.21 12.93
N THR A 42 -22.64 2.28 12.97
CA THR A 42 -23.57 2.11 14.10
C THR A 42 -22.99 1.25 15.21
N ASN A 43 -22.00 0.39 14.89
CA ASN A 43 -21.28 -0.42 15.85
C ASN A 43 -19.78 -0.49 15.51
N SER A 44 -19.02 0.47 16.02
CA SER A 44 -17.59 0.66 15.73
C SER A 44 -16.67 -0.51 16.12
N SER A 45 -17.17 -1.50 16.88
CA SER A 45 -16.41 -2.71 17.21
C SER A 45 -16.52 -3.82 16.16
N VAL A 46 -17.43 -3.68 15.20
CA VAL A 46 -17.73 -4.69 14.18
C VAL A 46 -17.12 -4.27 12.85
N LYS A 47 -16.24 -5.12 12.30
CA LYS A 47 -15.75 -4.97 10.93
C LYS A 47 -16.89 -5.15 9.95
N LYS A 48 -16.98 -4.25 8.97
CA LYS A 48 -18.00 -4.27 7.91
C LYS A 48 -17.32 -4.42 6.57
N ASN A 49 -17.78 -5.37 5.77
CA ASN A 49 -17.24 -5.57 4.44
C ASN A 49 -17.78 -4.51 3.49
N VAL A 50 -16.90 -3.95 2.68
CA VAL A 50 -17.30 -3.27 1.44
C VAL A 50 -17.60 -4.31 0.38
N THR A 51 -18.49 -3.96 -0.56
CA THR A 51 -18.82 -4.76 -1.74
C THR A 51 -18.50 -3.95 -2.98
N ASP A 52 -17.73 -4.55 -3.89
CA ASP A 52 -17.29 -3.94 -5.16
C ASP A 52 -16.71 -2.53 -4.99
N LEU A 53 -15.93 -2.31 -3.93
CA LEU A 53 -15.22 -1.05 -3.72
C LEU A 53 -14.15 -0.91 -4.79
N LYS A 54 -14.16 0.20 -5.52
CA LYS A 54 -13.11 0.57 -6.47
C LYS A 54 -12.36 1.78 -5.96
N ILE A 55 -11.04 1.66 -5.81
CA ILE A 55 -10.16 2.77 -5.38
C ILE A 55 -9.32 3.21 -6.56
N ILE A 56 -9.41 4.48 -6.97
CA ILE A 56 -8.69 5.00 -8.15
C ILE A 56 -7.80 6.17 -7.74
N GLY A 57 -6.51 6.09 -8.04
CA GLY A 57 -5.57 7.19 -7.81
C GLY A 57 -5.84 8.39 -8.72
N GLU A 58 -5.57 9.59 -8.22
CA GLU A 58 -5.64 10.81 -9.04
C GLU A 58 -4.71 10.70 -10.26
N GLY A 59 -5.28 10.99 -11.45
CA GLY A 59 -4.60 10.87 -12.73
C GLY A 59 -4.54 9.45 -13.31
N MET A 60 -5.10 8.45 -12.61
CA MET A 60 -5.17 7.06 -13.06
C MET A 60 -6.55 6.71 -13.62
N THR A 61 -6.57 5.79 -14.58
CA THR A 61 -7.81 5.18 -15.13
C THR A 61 -8.17 3.89 -14.41
N ASP A 62 -7.15 3.07 -14.11
CA ASP A 62 -7.34 1.76 -13.50
C ASP A 62 -7.40 1.85 -11.98
N GLY A 63 -8.15 0.91 -11.39
CA GLY A 63 -8.24 0.78 -9.95
C GLY A 63 -6.96 0.22 -9.33
N VAL A 64 -6.70 0.56 -8.07
CA VAL A 64 -5.66 -0.08 -7.26
C VAL A 64 -5.98 -1.56 -7.16
N SER A 65 -5.02 -2.40 -7.59
CA SER A 65 -5.15 -3.85 -7.44
C SER A 65 -4.83 -4.28 -6.01
N PHE A 66 -5.74 -5.03 -5.41
CA PHE A 66 -5.58 -5.65 -4.10
C PHE A 66 -5.99 -7.11 -4.17
N SER A 67 -5.15 -8.00 -3.65
CA SER A 67 -5.36 -9.46 -3.70
C SER A 67 -5.64 -10.00 -5.12
N GLY A 68 -5.09 -9.35 -6.16
CA GLY A 68 -5.24 -9.76 -7.55
C GLY A 68 -6.48 -9.21 -8.27
N ALA A 69 -7.29 -8.38 -7.62
CA ALA A 69 -8.49 -7.77 -8.21
C ALA A 69 -8.51 -6.25 -8.01
N THR A 70 -9.17 -5.53 -8.93
CA THR A 70 -9.40 -4.08 -8.82
C THR A 70 -10.70 -3.73 -8.07
N LEU A 71 -11.56 -4.73 -7.87
CA LEU A 71 -12.77 -4.64 -7.06
C LEU A 71 -12.49 -5.31 -5.72
N ILE A 72 -12.65 -4.54 -4.66
CA ILE A 72 -12.33 -4.95 -3.31
C ILE A 72 -13.62 -5.38 -2.62
N ASN A 73 -13.61 -6.64 -2.18
CA ASN A 73 -14.68 -7.25 -1.40
C ASN A 73 -14.07 -7.74 -0.08
N GLY A 74 -14.48 -7.14 1.05
CA GLY A 74 -13.92 -7.46 2.36
C GLY A 74 -13.82 -6.25 3.29
N SER A 75 -13.28 -6.46 4.49
CA SER A 75 -13.18 -5.42 5.52
C SER A 75 -11.82 -4.73 5.58
N THR A 76 -10.83 -5.12 4.78
CA THR A 76 -9.48 -4.55 4.85
C THR A 76 -8.88 -4.46 3.44
N VAL A 77 -8.17 -3.37 3.18
CA VAL A 77 -7.44 -3.13 1.92
C VAL A 77 -6.09 -2.47 2.23
N SER A 78 -5.07 -2.77 1.43
CA SER A 78 -3.81 -2.03 1.44
C SER A 78 -3.62 -1.28 0.11
N ILE A 79 -3.39 0.03 0.19
CA ILE A 79 -3.24 0.91 -0.99
C ILE A 79 -1.85 1.56 -1.02
N PRO A 80 -1.23 1.70 -2.20
CA PRO A 80 0.09 2.33 -2.32
C PRO A 80 -0.01 3.85 -2.12
N LEU A 81 1.00 4.46 -1.52
CA LEU A 81 1.17 5.92 -1.51
C LEU A 81 2.22 6.33 -2.55
N LYS A 82 2.16 7.57 -3.04
CA LYS A 82 3.17 8.11 -3.97
C LYS A 82 4.51 8.24 -3.24
N THR A 83 5.53 7.60 -3.78
CA THR A 83 6.91 7.66 -3.27
C THR A 83 7.65 8.95 -3.68
N ASN A 84 7.07 9.74 -4.59
CA ASN A 84 7.67 10.95 -5.16
C ASN A 84 6.89 12.25 -4.86
N ALA A 85 5.86 12.18 -4.02
CA ALA A 85 5.04 13.32 -3.61
C ALA A 85 4.64 13.17 -2.14
N ASP A 86 4.41 14.29 -1.47
CA ASP A 86 4.04 14.33 -0.04
C ASP A 86 2.52 14.23 0.18
N THR A 87 1.78 14.05 -0.92
CA THR A 87 0.34 13.82 -0.88
C THR A 87 -0.08 12.79 -1.92
N THR A 88 -1.06 11.96 -1.58
CA THR A 88 -1.73 11.08 -2.54
C THR A 88 -3.24 11.23 -2.43
N THR A 89 -3.91 11.44 -3.56
CA THR A 89 -5.37 11.55 -3.66
C THR A 89 -5.95 10.32 -4.31
N PHE A 90 -7.05 9.82 -3.75
CA PHE A 90 -7.81 8.68 -4.24
C PHE A 90 -9.30 8.99 -4.29
N ARG A 91 -9.98 8.40 -5.27
CA ARG A 91 -11.44 8.28 -5.30
C ARG A 91 -11.82 6.89 -4.80
N PHE A 92 -12.70 6.84 -3.82
CA PHE A 92 -13.23 5.64 -3.19
C PHE A 92 -14.69 5.47 -3.63
N ILE A 93 -14.92 4.57 -4.58
CA ILE A 93 -16.21 4.37 -5.22
C ILE A 93 -16.85 3.10 -4.64
N LEU A 94 -17.83 3.28 -3.75
CA LEU A 94 -18.60 2.19 -3.14
C LEU A 94 -19.59 1.59 -4.16
N ASN A 95 -19.73 0.27 -4.17
CA ASN A 95 -20.62 -0.47 -5.07
C ASN A 95 -20.38 -0.16 -6.56
N ALA A 96 -19.12 -0.06 -6.99
CA ALA A 96 -18.76 0.49 -8.30
C ALA A 96 -19.37 -0.24 -9.52
N GLU A 97 -19.81 -1.50 -9.35
CA GLU A 97 -20.48 -2.29 -10.41
C GLU A 97 -22.00 -2.45 -10.19
N ASN A 98 -22.62 -1.64 -9.33
CA ASN A 98 -24.05 -1.74 -9.09
C ASN A 98 -24.85 -1.38 -10.36
N THR A 99 -25.82 -2.22 -10.71
CA THR A 99 -26.72 -1.98 -11.85
C THR A 99 -27.60 -0.73 -11.68
N ASN A 100 -27.84 -0.29 -10.45
CA ASN A 100 -28.52 0.97 -10.14
C ASN A 100 -27.47 2.06 -9.81
N PRO A 101 -27.28 3.06 -10.70
CA PRO A 101 -26.31 4.14 -10.48
C PRO A 101 -26.55 4.95 -9.19
N ALA A 102 -27.78 4.99 -8.68
CA ALA A 102 -28.11 5.70 -7.44
C ALA A 102 -27.58 5.00 -6.18
N LEU A 103 -27.06 3.78 -6.29
CA LEU A 103 -26.42 3.03 -5.19
C LEU A 103 -24.88 3.08 -5.26
N ILE A 104 -24.34 3.68 -6.31
CA ILE A 104 -22.91 3.96 -6.45
C ILE A 104 -22.65 5.30 -5.79
N ASN A 105 -21.66 5.36 -4.91
CA ASN A 105 -21.31 6.60 -4.21
C ASN A 105 -19.80 6.76 -4.17
N GLU A 106 -19.31 7.98 -4.39
CA GLU A 106 -17.88 8.27 -4.52
C GLU A 106 -17.44 9.31 -3.48
N ASP A 107 -16.44 8.96 -2.70
CA ASP A 107 -15.76 9.88 -1.80
C ASP A 107 -14.33 10.10 -2.26
N VAL A 108 -13.79 11.29 -2.03
CA VAL A 108 -12.39 11.62 -2.35
C VAL A 108 -11.59 11.79 -1.06
N LEU A 109 -10.49 11.03 -0.94
CA LEU A 109 -9.54 11.13 0.16
C LEU A 109 -8.17 11.56 -0.36
N LYS A 110 -7.67 12.67 0.16
CA LYS A 110 -6.29 13.12 -0.02
C LYS A 110 -5.51 12.91 1.27
N PHE A 111 -4.48 12.08 1.23
CA PHE A 111 -3.58 11.85 2.35
C PHE A 111 -2.39 12.79 2.29
N ASN A 112 -2.00 13.38 3.43
CA ASN A 112 -0.79 14.19 3.56
C ASN A 112 0.19 13.47 4.49
N TYR A 113 1.45 13.37 4.08
CA TYR A 113 2.45 12.62 4.82
C TYR A 113 3.87 13.09 4.49
N VAL A 114 4.79 12.80 5.41
CA VAL A 114 6.24 12.87 5.16
C VAL A 114 6.77 11.50 4.80
N ARG A 115 7.89 11.46 4.06
CA ARG A 115 8.53 10.24 3.55
C ARG A 115 9.92 10.10 4.14
N GLU A 116 10.27 8.90 4.55
CA GLU A 116 11.64 8.54 4.94
C GLU A 116 12.12 7.35 4.11
N ASN A 117 13.29 7.47 3.49
CA ASN A 117 13.90 6.39 2.71
C ASN A 117 14.98 5.72 3.55
N LEU A 118 14.75 4.47 3.94
CA LEU A 118 15.70 3.68 4.72
C LEU A 118 16.41 2.67 3.84
N PHE A 119 17.73 2.65 3.89
CA PHE A 119 18.53 1.64 3.20
C PHE A 119 18.33 0.28 3.85
N VAL A 120 17.95 -0.73 3.07
CA VAL A 120 17.74 -2.10 3.54
C VAL A 120 18.99 -2.94 3.30
N SER A 121 19.42 -3.05 2.05
CA SER A 121 20.64 -3.77 1.66
C SER A 121 21.02 -3.42 0.22
N ARG A 122 22.20 -3.87 -0.24
CA ARG A 122 22.59 -3.74 -1.66
C ARG A 122 21.57 -4.43 -2.58
N ALA A 123 21.08 -5.61 -2.18
CA ALA A 123 20.14 -6.41 -2.94
C ALA A 123 18.72 -5.81 -2.97
N CYS A 124 18.27 -5.27 -1.84
CA CYS A 124 16.90 -4.78 -1.65
C CYS A 124 16.73 -3.28 -1.87
N GLY A 125 17.83 -2.53 -1.97
CA GLY A 125 17.82 -1.09 -2.13
C GLY A 125 17.27 -0.36 -0.90
N PHE A 126 16.41 0.63 -1.14
CA PHE A 126 15.77 1.43 -0.11
C PHE A 126 14.31 1.01 0.06
N LYS A 127 13.80 1.17 1.28
CA LYS A 127 12.38 1.18 1.56
C LYS A 127 11.89 2.58 1.87
N THR A 128 10.67 2.89 1.45
CA THR A 128 10.00 4.14 1.84
C THR A 128 9.01 3.86 2.96
N GLU A 129 9.18 4.55 4.07
CA GLU A 129 8.22 4.66 5.17
C GLU A 129 7.51 6.01 5.10
N TYR A 130 6.27 6.04 5.56
CA TYR A 130 5.46 7.25 5.56
C TYR A 130 5.04 7.58 6.98
N THR A 131 5.00 8.87 7.32
CA THR A 131 4.34 9.35 8.53
C THR A 131 3.25 10.34 8.14
N LEU A 132 1.98 10.01 8.45
CA LEU A 132 0.85 10.89 8.20
C LEU A 132 1.03 12.22 8.96
N ASP A 133 0.62 13.32 8.33
CA ASP A 133 0.69 14.66 8.93
C ASP A 133 -0.09 14.71 10.25
N SER A 134 0.49 15.33 11.28
CA SER A 134 -0.08 15.32 12.64
C SER A 134 -1.29 16.23 12.81
N GLN A 135 -1.47 17.22 11.92
CA GLN A 135 -2.57 18.18 11.99
C GLN A 135 -3.64 17.86 10.95
N THR A 136 -3.22 17.44 9.76
CA THR A 136 -4.05 17.22 8.58
C THR A 136 -3.68 15.91 7.88
N PRO A 137 -3.84 14.75 8.55
CA PRO A 137 -3.43 13.45 8.00
C PRO A 137 -4.17 13.10 6.70
N TYR A 138 -5.42 13.58 6.58
CA TYR A 138 -6.22 13.46 5.38
C TYR A 138 -7.14 14.67 5.18
N VAL A 139 -7.59 14.86 3.95
CA VAL A 139 -8.72 15.71 3.56
C VAL A 139 -9.76 14.83 2.89
N HIS A 140 -11.01 14.93 3.36
CA HIS A 140 -12.13 14.13 2.88
C HIS A 140 -13.20 15.02 2.27
N THR A 141 -13.46 14.81 0.99
CA THR A 141 -14.46 15.55 0.21
C THR A 141 -15.42 14.59 -0.48
N ASP A 142 -16.58 15.12 -0.85
CA ASP A 142 -17.56 14.42 -1.67
C ASP A 142 -17.04 14.31 -3.12
N ALA A 143 -17.75 13.56 -3.96
CA ALA A 143 -17.55 13.53 -5.39
C ALA A 143 -17.69 14.92 -6.04
N ALA A 144 -17.24 15.05 -7.29
CA ALA A 144 -17.39 16.28 -8.06
C ALA A 144 -18.87 16.70 -8.23
N VAL A 145 -19.76 15.70 -8.31
CA VAL A 145 -21.21 15.90 -8.24
C VAL A 145 -21.65 15.39 -6.88
N SER A 146 -21.99 16.32 -5.98
CA SER A 146 -22.31 15.97 -4.59
C SER A 146 -23.57 15.12 -4.50
N ASP A 147 -23.44 13.93 -3.91
CA ASP A 147 -24.50 12.97 -3.63
C ASP A 147 -24.49 12.48 -2.17
N GLN A 148 -23.81 13.24 -1.29
CA GLN A 148 -23.52 12.92 0.11
C GLN A 148 -22.43 11.87 0.25
N LYS A 149 -21.54 12.11 1.21
CA LYS A 149 -20.42 11.21 1.49
C LYS A 149 -20.90 9.89 2.10
N TRP A 150 -20.46 8.76 1.54
CA TRP A 150 -20.75 7.45 2.13
C TRP A 150 -19.87 7.18 3.35
N ILE A 151 -18.61 7.64 3.36
CA ILE A 151 -17.73 7.53 4.52
C ILE A 151 -18.22 8.51 5.59
N GLN A 152 -18.58 8.02 6.76
CA GLN A 152 -19.12 8.86 7.83
C GLN A 152 -18.01 9.36 8.78
N PHE A 153 -16.99 8.53 9.00
CA PHE A 153 -15.89 8.87 9.90
C PHE A 153 -14.60 8.12 9.53
N ILE A 154 -13.46 8.74 9.79
CA ILE A 154 -12.13 8.16 9.57
C ILE A 154 -11.28 8.40 10.80
N ALA A 155 -10.83 7.31 11.44
CA ALA A 155 -9.90 7.37 12.56
C ALA A 155 -8.48 7.01 12.09
N VAL A 156 -7.50 7.82 12.51
CA VAL A 156 -6.08 7.47 12.35
C VAL A 156 -5.68 6.59 13.53
N LYS A 157 -5.40 5.32 13.27
CA LYS A 157 -5.02 4.34 14.28
C LYS A 157 -3.51 4.30 14.49
N ASN A 158 -2.76 4.35 13.39
CA ASN A 158 -1.30 4.49 13.40
C ASN A 158 -0.90 5.46 12.28
N SER A 159 -0.19 6.53 12.65
CA SER A 159 0.30 7.53 11.70
C SER A 159 1.57 7.08 10.98
N ILE A 160 2.31 6.12 11.51
CA ILE A 160 3.54 5.59 10.94
C ILE A 160 3.21 4.36 10.10
N ILE A 161 3.55 4.41 8.82
CA ILE A 161 3.30 3.38 7.81
C ILE A 161 4.63 2.74 7.44
N ALA A 162 5.11 1.87 8.32
CA ALA A 162 6.41 1.19 8.19
C ALA A 162 6.29 -0.24 7.66
N ASN A 163 5.10 -0.84 7.73
CA ASN A 163 4.80 -2.20 7.28
C ASN A 163 3.28 -2.36 7.04
N GLU A 164 2.84 -3.55 6.66
CA GLU A 164 1.43 -3.84 6.33
C GLU A 164 0.75 -4.78 7.33
N ASN A 165 1.36 -5.00 8.50
CA ASN A 165 0.86 -5.95 9.50
C ASN A 165 -0.17 -5.33 10.46
N GLU A 166 -0.36 -4.02 10.41
CA GLU A 166 -1.25 -3.27 11.28
C GLU A 166 -2.20 -2.36 10.49
N THR A 167 -3.32 -2.02 11.11
CA THR A 167 -4.27 -1.05 10.54
C THR A 167 -3.79 0.36 10.81
N HIS A 168 -3.70 1.17 9.76
CA HIS A 168 -3.29 2.57 9.86
C HIS A 168 -4.50 3.49 9.95
N LEU A 169 -5.54 3.21 9.15
CA LEU A 169 -6.81 3.94 9.17
C LEU A 169 -7.99 3.00 9.40
N GLU A 170 -8.95 3.46 10.20
CA GLU A 170 -10.25 2.85 10.35
C GLU A 170 -11.29 3.74 9.66
N ILE A 171 -12.07 3.18 8.74
CA ILE A 171 -13.14 3.88 8.01
C ILE A 171 -14.49 3.33 8.48
N PHE A 172 -15.41 4.21 8.83
CA PHE A 172 -16.73 3.86 9.35
C PHE A 172 -17.83 4.29 8.37
N PHE A 173 -18.71 3.36 8.03
CA PHE A 173 -19.81 3.54 7.07
C PHE A 173 -20.99 2.60 7.33
#